data_AF-A0A355CMP2-F1
#
_entry.id   AF-A0A355CMP2-F1
#
_cell.length_a   1.000
_cell.length_b   1.000
_cell.length_c   1.000
_cell.angle_alpha   90.00
_cell.angle_beta   90.00
_cell.angle_gamma   90.00
#
_symmetry.space_group_name_H-M   'P 1'
#
loop_
_entity.id
_entity.type
_entity.pdbx_description
1 polymer ?
#
loop_
_entity_poly.entity_id
_entity_poly.type
_entity_poly.pdbx_seq_one_letter_code
_entity_poly.pdbx_strand_id
1 'polypeptide(L)'
;MTVQLSDIETQLETLGQEAKSAIATTNTLEQLEQLRVNYLGKKGQLSQILGMMGKLPPDQRPKLGAIANTVKEALQTDLEDKRTALQTAQIQAKLASETLDVTMPGIFRPQGRIHPLNSVIDRALDIFVGLGYTVANGPEMETDYYNFEALNTPPDHPARDMQDTFYLPGGNLLRTQTSSVQIRYMEQHKPPIRIVSPGRVYRRDTVDATHAAVFHQIELLAIDEGLTFTDLKGTIKEFLRQMFGQDLPIRFRTSYFPFTEPSAEVDLQWNGKWLEVLGCGMVDPNVLKGVGLDPEKYTGFAAGFGVERFAMVLHEIDDIRRVYASDLRFLRQF
;
A
#
# COMPACT_ATOMS: atom_id res chain seq x y z
N MET A 1 13.79 -51.08 75.58
CA MET A 1 12.45 -50.76 75.07
C MET A 1 12.25 -51.52 73.78
N THR A 2 11.40 -52.54 73.81
CA THR A 2 10.95 -53.28 72.63
C THR A 2 10.13 -52.31 71.77
N VAL A 3 10.61 -52.00 70.57
CA VAL A 3 9.86 -51.19 69.62
C VAL A 3 8.69 -52.04 69.13
N GLN A 4 7.45 -51.64 69.43
CA GLN A 4 6.23 -52.33 68.98
C GLN A 4 5.88 -51.89 67.56
N LEU A 5 5.27 -52.78 66.79
CA LEU A 5 4.86 -52.52 65.40
C LEU A 5 3.90 -51.32 65.30
N SER A 6 2.99 -51.18 66.27
CA SER A 6 2.01 -50.09 66.38
C SER A 6 2.65 -48.70 66.52
N ASP A 7 3.82 -48.63 67.16
CA ASP A 7 4.49 -47.35 67.43
C ASP A 7 5.08 -46.75 66.15
N ILE A 8 5.64 -47.60 65.27
CA ILE A 8 6.22 -47.13 64.00
C ILE A 8 5.12 -46.80 62.99
N GLU A 9 4.02 -47.56 62.99
CA GLU A 9 2.83 -47.26 62.17
C GLU A 9 2.24 -45.90 62.55
N THR A 10 2.02 -45.64 63.84
CA THR A 10 1.54 -44.34 64.33
C THR A 10 2.50 -43.20 63.97
N GLN A 11 3.82 -43.44 64.02
CA GLN A 11 4.82 -42.43 63.62
C GLN A 11 4.78 -42.13 62.12
N LEU A 12 4.56 -43.13 61.26
CA LEU A 12 4.43 -42.94 59.81
C LEU A 12 3.14 -42.18 59.45
N GLU A 13 2.02 -42.48 60.11
CA GLU A 13 0.77 -41.76 59.92
C GLU A 13 0.86 -40.31 60.40
N THR A 14 1.44 -40.09 61.59
CA THR A 14 1.68 -38.75 62.14
C THR A 14 2.56 -37.93 61.19
N LEU A 15 3.66 -38.53 60.72
CA LEU A 15 4.57 -37.90 59.74
C LEU A 15 3.82 -37.51 58.47
N GLY A 16 2.98 -38.39 57.93
CA GLY A 16 2.18 -38.12 56.74
C GLY A 16 1.26 -36.91 56.92
N GLN A 17 0.56 -36.82 58.06
CA GLN A 17 -0.34 -35.69 58.36
C GLN A 17 0.42 -34.37 58.57
N GLU A 18 1.50 -34.39 59.35
CA GLU A 18 2.34 -33.21 59.59
C GLU A 18 2.94 -32.68 58.30
N ALA A 19 3.52 -33.57 57.49
CA ALA A 19 4.11 -33.20 56.22
C ALA A 19 3.07 -32.68 55.23
N LYS A 20 1.88 -33.29 55.15
CA LYS A 20 0.77 -32.77 54.33
C LYS A 20 0.36 -31.35 54.74
N SER A 21 0.27 -31.09 56.05
CA SER A 21 -0.03 -29.74 56.58
C SER A 21 1.09 -28.73 56.28
N ALA A 22 2.35 -29.12 56.45
CA ALA A 22 3.51 -28.28 56.15
C ALA A 22 3.63 -27.95 54.65
N ILE A 23 3.40 -28.94 53.78
CA ILE A 23 3.39 -28.77 52.32
C ILE A 23 2.25 -27.82 51.91
N ALA A 24 1.05 -28.01 52.47
CA ALA A 24 -0.10 -27.15 52.18
C ALA A 24 0.14 -25.68 52.51
N THR A 25 0.79 -25.38 53.65
CA THR A 25 1.05 -24.02 54.15
C THR A 25 2.27 -23.32 53.54
N THR A 26 3.08 -24.03 52.75
CA THR A 26 4.28 -23.48 52.12
C THR A 26 3.95 -22.51 50.98
N ASN A 27 4.70 -21.40 50.87
CA ASN A 27 4.42 -20.34 49.90
C ASN A 27 5.56 -20.07 48.90
N THR A 28 6.71 -20.73 49.04
CA THR A 28 7.87 -20.52 48.16
C THR A 28 8.48 -21.86 47.72
N LEU A 29 9.12 -21.87 46.56
CA LEU A 29 9.79 -23.07 46.04
C LEU A 29 10.99 -23.46 46.92
N GLU A 30 11.67 -22.49 47.51
CA GLU A 30 12.79 -22.69 48.44
C GLU A 30 12.33 -23.40 49.72
N GLN A 31 11.22 -22.97 50.31
CA GLN A 31 10.63 -23.65 51.48
C GLN A 31 10.16 -25.07 51.13
N LEU A 32 9.57 -25.26 49.94
CA LEU A 32 9.11 -26.56 49.49
C LEU A 32 10.29 -27.55 49.31
N GLU A 33 11.41 -27.07 48.79
CA GLU A 33 12.64 -27.86 48.67
C GLU A 33 13.22 -28.20 50.05
N GLN A 34 13.18 -27.28 51.02
CA GLN A 34 13.56 -27.57 52.41
C GLN A 34 12.67 -28.68 53.01
N LEU A 35 11.36 -28.65 52.79
CA LEU A 35 10.46 -29.71 53.24
C LEU A 35 10.75 -31.05 52.55
N ARG A 36 11.02 -31.05 51.24
CA ARG A 36 11.42 -32.26 50.50
C ARG A 36 12.67 -32.89 51.10
N VAL A 37 13.69 -32.09 51.42
CA VAL A 37 14.92 -32.57 52.06
C VAL A 37 14.66 -33.06 53.48
N ASN A 38 13.84 -32.35 54.27
CA ASN A 38 13.53 -32.71 55.66
C ASN A 38 12.73 -34.01 55.79
N TYR A 39 11.76 -34.26 54.88
CA TYR A 39 10.92 -35.45 54.92
C TYR A 39 11.50 -36.62 54.14
N LEU A 40 11.92 -36.40 52.88
CA LEU A 40 12.33 -37.46 51.93
C LEU A 40 13.85 -37.56 51.73
N GLY A 41 14.65 -36.67 52.32
CA GLY A 41 16.11 -36.71 52.19
C GLY A 41 16.75 -37.95 52.81
N LYS A 42 18.03 -38.18 52.48
CA LYS A 42 18.81 -39.32 53.01
C LYS A 42 18.90 -39.35 54.55
N LYS A 43 18.85 -38.18 55.19
CA LYS A 43 18.76 -38.02 56.66
C LYS A 43 17.39 -37.52 57.12
N GLY A 44 16.41 -37.50 56.22
CA GLY A 44 15.06 -37.01 56.49
C GLY A 44 14.28 -37.90 57.44
N GLN A 45 13.19 -37.38 57.97
CA GLN A 45 12.37 -38.04 58.99
C GLN A 45 11.87 -39.43 58.53
N LEU A 46 11.48 -39.58 57.26
CA LEU A 46 11.07 -40.88 56.71
C LEU A 46 12.24 -41.88 56.71
N SER A 47 13.43 -41.46 56.31
CA SER A 47 14.64 -42.31 56.31
C SER A 47 15.06 -42.73 57.73
N GLN A 48 14.86 -41.87 58.72
CA GLN A 48 15.11 -42.17 60.14
C GLN A 48 14.12 -43.21 60.67
N ILE A 49 12.83 -43.07 60.35
CA ILE A 49 11.79 -44.04 60.73
C ILE A 49 12.04 -45.40 60.06
N LEU A 50 12.36 -45.41 58.76
CA LEU A 50 12.74 -46.61 58.03
C LEU A 50 14.00 -47.29 58.60
N GLY A 51 14.96 -46.52 59.11
CA GLY A 51 16.15 -47.04 59.79
C GLY A 51 15.85 -47.81 61.08
N MET A 52 14.73 -47.50 61.76
CA MET A 52 14.28 -48.20 62.96
C MET A 52 13.69 -49.59 62.65
N MET A 53 13.26 -49.85 61.41
CA MET A 53 12.70 -51.15 60.98
C MET A 53 13.71 -52.30 61.05
N GLY A 54 15.02 -52.02 61.00
CA GLY A 54 16.06 -53.03 61.14
C GLY A 54 16.01 -53.80 62.47
N LYS A 55 15.32 -53.25 63.47
CA LYS A 55 15.13 -53.83 64.81
C LYS A 55 13.89 -54.73 64.92
N LEU A 56 13.06 -54.83 63.89
CA LEU A 56 11.83 -55.63 63.89
C LEU A 56 12.06 -57.09 63.42
N PRO A 57 11.21 -58.04 63.85
CA PRO A 57 11.16 -59.41 63.32
C PRO A 57 10.92 -59.47 61.79
N PRO A 58 11.51 -60.43 61.06
CA PRO A 58 11.41 -60.52 59.59
C PRO A 58 9.99 -60.60 59.02
N ASP A 59 9.05 -61.16 59.76
CA ASP A 59 7.64 -61.35 59.43
C ASP A 59 6.82 -60.05 59.45
N GLN A 60 7.28 -59.03 60.18
CA GLN A 60 6.59 -57.74 60.33
C GLN A 60 7.11 -56.64 59.40
N ARG A 61 8.33 -56.82 58.86
CA ARG A 61 8.98 -55.86 57.94
C ARG A 61 8.22 -55.62 56.62
N PRO A 62 7.60 -56.62 55.96
CA PRO A 62 6.89 -56.40 54.69
C PRO A 62 5.67 -55.49 54.81
N LYS A 63 4.88 -55.63 55.89
CA LYS A 63 3.68 -54.82 56.12
C LYS A 63 4.03 -53.35 56.34
N LEU A 64 5.04 -53.09 57.17
CA LEU A 64 5.50 -51.74 57.46
C LEU A 64 6.20 -51.09 56.26
N GLY A 65 6.93 -51.87 55.45
CA GLY A 65 7.50 -51.41 54.19
C GLY A 65 6.42 -50.98 53.18
N ALA A 66 5.29 -51.69 53.12
CA ALA A 66 4.15 -51.29 52.30
C ALA A 66 3.55 -49.96 52.77
N ILE A 67 3.29 -49.81 54.07
CA ILE A 67 2.75 -48.56 54.66
C ILE A 67 3.71 -47.38 54.43
N ALA A 68 5.01 -47.59 54.64
CA ALA A 68 6.00 -46.55 54.43
C ALA A 68 6.14 -46.15 52.95
N ASN A 69 5.98 -47.09 52.02
CA ASN A 69 5.93 -46.77 50.58
C ASN A 69 4.67 -45.97 50.25
N THR A 70 3.50 -46.31 50.79
CA THR A 70 2.27 -45.53 50.60
C THR A 70 2.44 -44.10 51.10
N VAL A 71 3.00 -43.91 52.31
CA VAL A 71 3.28 -42.57 52.85
C VAL A 71 4.30 -41.84 51.98
N LYS A 72 5.36 -42.52 51.53
CA LYS A 72 6.36 -41.92 50.65
C LYS A 72 5.76 -41.44 49.32
N GLU A 73 4.94 -42.27 48.68
CA GLU A 73 4.26 -41.94 47.42
C GLU A 73 3.29 -40.78 47.60
N ALA A 74 2.53 -40.77 48.70
CA ALA A 74 1.65 -39.65 49.04
C ALA A 74 2.43 -38.35 49.22
N LEU A 75 3.55 -38.38 49.96
CA LEU A 75 4.41 -37.20 50.16
C LEU A 75 5.06 -36.72 48.87
N GLN A 76 5.52 -37.63 48.01
CA GLN A 76 6.07 -37.28 46.70
C GLN A 76 5.01 -36.61 45.83
N THR A 77 3.79 -37.13 45.85
CA THR A 77 2.64 -36.57 45.12
C THR A 77 2.29 -35.18 45.65
N ASP A 78 2.10 -35.02 46.96
CA ASP A 78 1.77 -33.73 47.59
C ASP A 78 2.85 -32.67 47.32
N LEU A 79 4.14 -33.05 47.33
CA LEU A 79 5.26 -32.15 47.02
C LEU A 79 5.26 -31.72 45.55
N GLU A 80 5.08 -32.64 44.60
CA GLU A 80 5.06 -32.31 43.17
C GLU A 80 3.80 -31.50 42.79
N ASP A 81 2.65 -31.81 43.37
CA ASP A 81 1.41 -31.04 43.18
C ASP A 81 1.59 -29.61 43.70
N LYS A 82 2.13 -29.44 44.91
CA LYS A 82 2.42 -28.12 45.47
C LYS A 82 3.46 -27.36 44.66
N ARG A 83 4.49 -28.04 44.17
CA ARG A 83 5.52 -27.45 43.30
C ARG A 83 4.89 -26.90 42.02
N THR A 84 4.06 -27.71 41.37
CA THR A 84 3.35 -27.34 40.14
C THR A 84 2.42 -26.15 40.38
N ALA A 85 1.69 -26.14 41.50
CA ALA A 85 0.83 -25.02 41.88
C ALA A 85 1.62 -23.72 42.09
N LEU A 86 2.74 -23.77 42.82
CA LEU A 86 3.60 -22.61 43.06
C LEU A 86 4.25 -22.08 41.77
N GLN A 87 4.73 -22.97 40.89
CA GLN A 87 5.28 -22.60 39.59
C GLN A 87 4.23 -21.94 38.69
N THR A 88 3.02 -22.51 38.65
CA THR A 88 1.90 -21.95 37.89
C THR A 88 1.53 -20.56 38.41
N ALA A 89 1.44 -20.39 39.72
CA ALA A 89 1.16 -19.09 40.33
C ALA A 89 2.25 -18.05 40.01
N GLN A 90 3.53 -18.44 40.03
CA GLN A 90 4.64 -17.57 39.66
C GLN A 90 4.58 -17.15 38.18
N ILE A 91 4.26 -18.08 37.27
CA ILE A 91 4.07 -17.78 35.85
C ILE A 91 2.91 -16.82 35.66
N GLN A 92 1.76 -17.07 36.30
CA GLN A 92 0.58 -16.21 36.19
C GLN A 92 0.84 -14.80 36.74
N ALA A 93 1.54 -14.69 37.87
CA ALA A 93 1.96 -13.39 38.43
C ALA A 93 2.89 -12.64 37.46
N LYS A 94 3.85 -13.35 36.84
CA LYS A 94 4.74 -12.78 35.83
C LYS A 94 3.98 -12.29 34.60
N LEU A 95 3.08 -13.12 34.06
CA LEU A 95 2.22 -12.76 32.92
C LEU A 95 1.35 -11.55 33.23
N ALA A 96 0.75 -11.48 34.43
CA ALA A 96 -0.04 -10.34 34.86
C ALA A 96 0.82 -9.06 34.96
N SER A 97 2.06 -9.16 35.45
CA SER A 97 2.98 -8.02 35.57
C SER A 97 3.53 -7.55 34.22
N GLU A 98 3.67 -8.47 33.25
CA GLU A 98 4.15 -8.21 31.89
C GLU A 98 2.98 -8.00 30.91
N THR A 99 1.74 -7.93 31.41
CA THR A 99 0.56 -7.66 30.58
C THR A 99 0.65 -6.23 30.07
N LEU A 100 0.63 -6.10 28.75
CA LEU A 100 0.73 -4.84 28.03
C LEU A 100 -0.56 -4.56 27.28
N ASP A 101 -0.86 -3.28 27.07
CA ASP A 101 -1.94 -2.86 26.19
C ASP A 101 -1.51 -3.06 24.73
N VAL A 102 -1.92 -4.20 24.15
CA VAL A 102 -1.65 -4.55 22.74
C VAL A 102 -2.40 -3.66 21.74
N THR A 103 -3.32 -2.81 22.20
CA THR A 103 -4.07 -1.86 21.36
C THR A 103 -3.40 -0.49 21.26
N MET A 104 -2.40 -0.23 22.10
CA MET A 104 -1.64 1.02 22.06
C MET A 104 -0.95 1.19 20.70
N PRO A 105 -1.04 2.38 20.06
CA PRO A 105 -0.35 2.63 18.81
C PRO A 105 1.15 2.37 18.94
N GLY A 106 1.68 1.52 18.05
CA GLY A 106 3.11 1.24 17.98
C GLY A 106 3.91 2.45 17.47
N ILE A 107 5.23 2.39 17.63
CA ILE A 107 6.13 3.37 17.01
C ILE A 107 6.34 2.95 15.56
N PHE A 108 5.87 3.77 14.62
CA PHE A 108 6.04 3.51 13.19
C PHE A 108 6.44 4.77 12.43
N ARG A 109 6.94 4.57 11.20
CA ARG A 109 7.14 5.64 10.24
C ARG A 109 5.94 5.68 9.29
N PRO A 110 5.18 6.78 9.22
CA PRO A 110 4.06 6.87 8.29
C PRO A 110 4.50 6.62 6.85
N GLN A 111 3.70 5.86 6.12
CA GLN A 111 3.93 5.65 4.70
C GLN A 111 3.72 6.98 3.93
N GLY A 112 4.59 7.24 2.96
CA GLY A 112 4.44 8.38 2.07
C GLY A 112 3.21 8.24 1.17
N ARG A 113 2.74 9.36 0.63
CA ARG A 113 1.64 9.42 -0.33
C ARG A 113 2.14 9.92 -1.68
N ILE A 114 1.53 9.44 -2.76
CA ILE A 114 1.80 9.91 -4.12
C ILE A 114 0.96 11.16 -4.36
N HIS A 115 1.52 12.12 -5.09
CA HIS A 115 0.77 13.32 -5.47
C HIS A 115 -0.44 12.94 -6.35
N PRO A 116 -1.64 13.51 -6.17
CA PRO A 116 -2.83 13.11 -6.92
C PRO A 116 -2.63 13.22 -8.45
N LEU A 117 -1.90 14.24 -8.92
CA LEU A 117 -1.57 14.35 -10.36
C LEU A 117 -0.71 13.19 -10.85
N ASN A 118 0.29 12.76 -10.06
CA ASN A 118 1.14 11.64 -10.45
C ASN A 118 0.33 10.34 -10.47
N SER A 119 -0.57 10.13 -9.50
CA SER A 119 -1.44 8.96 -9.51
C SER A 119 -2.34 8.90 -10.75
N VAL A 120 -2.82 10.04 -11.23
CA VAL A 120 -3.62 10.12 -12.47
C VAL A 120 -2.75 9.89 -13.71
N ILE A 121 -1.55 10.47 -13.75
CA ILE A 121 -0.59 10.25 -14.83
C ILE A 121 -0.23 8.76 -14.92
N ASP A 122 0.22 8.16 -13.82
CA ASP A 122 0.63 6.76 -13.77
C ASP A 122 -0.51 5.84 -14.24
N ARG A 123 -1.73 6.07 -13.75
CA ARG A 123 -2.91 5.30 -14.18
C ARG A 123 -3.21 5.46 -15.67
N ALA A 124 -3.14 6.68 -16.20
CA ALA A 124 -3.39 6.92 -17.62
C ALA A 124 -2.32 6.26 -18.49
N LEU A 125 -1.04 6.35 -18.09
CA LEU A 125 0.07 5.71 -18.78
C LEU A 125 -0.07 4.18 -18.76
N ASP A 126 -0.42 3.58 -17.61
CA ASP A 126 -0.65 2.14 -17.50
C ASP A 126 -1.71 1.65 -18.49
N ILE A 127 -2.81 2.40 -18.66
CA ILE A 127 -3.88 2.07 -19.62
C ILE A 127 -3.34 2.13 -21.06
N PHE A 128 -2.68 3.22 -21.45
CA PHE A 128 -2.18 3.35 -22.82
C PHE A 128 -1.05 2.38 -23.14
N VAL A 129 -0.15 2.12 -22.20
CA VAL A 129 0.89 1.08 -22.33
C VAL A 129 0.24 -0.31 -22.47
N GLY A 130 -0.82 -0.59 -21.71
CA GLY A 130 -1.63 -1.80 -21.87
C GLY A 130 -2.29 -1.93 -23.25
N LEU A 131 -2.58 -0.81 -23.92
CA LEU A 131 -3.07 -0.75 -25.31
C LEU A 131 -1.94 -0.79 -26.36
N GLY A 132 -0.67 -0.91 -25.95
CA GLY A 132 0.49 -1.00 -26.83
C GLY A 132 1.11 0.33 -27.23
N TYR A 133 0.82 1.41 -26.51
CA TYR A 133 1.48 2.71 -26.71
C TYR A 133 2.83 2.75 -25.98
N THR A 134 3.78 3.48 -26.56
CA THR A 134 5.08 3.76 -25.95
C THR A 134 5.10 5.15 -25.33
N VAL A 135 5.68 5.30 -24.14
CA VAL A 135 5.82 6.62 -23.52
C VAL A 135 6.92 7.41 -24.23
N ALA A 136 6.59 8.61 -24.71
CA ALA A 136 7.52 9.55 -25.33
C ALA A 136 7.63 10.82 -24.48
N ASN A 137 8.83 11.41 -24.43
CA ASN A 137 9.08 12.65 -23.69
C ASN A 137 9.80 13.65 -24.58
N GLY A 138 9.67 14.92 -24.26
CA GLY A 138 10.42 15.99 -24.92
C GLY A 138 10.62 17.19 -24.01
N PRO A 139 11.38 18.19 -24.48
CA PRO A 139 11.74 19.36 -23.68
C PRO A 139 10.51 20.22 -23.35
N GLU A 140 10.58 20.95 -22.25
CA GLU A 140 9.54 21.94 -21.86
C GLU A 140 9.75 23.28 -22.56
N MET A 141 11.02 23.67 -22.79
CA MET A 141 11.36 24.80 -23.65
C MET A 141 11.37 24.32 -25.10
N GLU A 142 10.60 24.98 -25.95
CA GLU A 142 10.46 24.66 -27.36
C GLU A 142 10.75 25.85 -28.26
N THR A 143 10.88 25.55 -29.55
CA THR A 143 10.87 26.54 -30.62
C THR A 143 9.45 26.78 -31.14
N ASP A 144 9.20 27.95 -31.74
CA ASP A 144 7.94 28.24 -32.43
C ASP A 144 7.58 27.18 -33.49
N TYR A 145 8.58 26.68 -34.23
CA TYR A 145 8.39 25.64 -35.24
C TYR A 145 7.72 24.39 -34.68
N TYR A 146 8.32 23.79 -33.63
CA TYR A 146 7.82 22.55 -33.04
C TYR A 146 6.53 22.72 -32.24
N ASN A 147 6.30 23.87 -31.62
CA ASN A 147 5.11 24.10 -30.81
C ASN A 147 3.88 24.52 -31.64
N PHE A 148 4.09 25.07 -32.84
CA PHE A 148 3.01 25.62 -33.65
C PHE A 148 3.12 25.35 -35.16
N GLU A 149 4.23 25.72 -35.81
CA GLU A 149 4.32 25.71 -37.29
C GLU A 149 4.16 24.31 -37.87
N ALA A 150 4.89 23.34 -37.32
CA ALA A 150 4.81 21.94 -37.71
C ALA A 150 3.44 21.31 -37.38
N LEU A 151 2.67 21.95 -36.49
CA LEU A 151 1.30 21.59 -36.12
C LEU A 151 0.28 22.40 -36.92
N ASN A 152 0.65 22.86 -38.11
CA ASN A 152 -0.23 23.58 -39.04
C ASN A 152 -0.90 24.82 -38.42
N THR A 153 -0.30 25.38 -37.37
CA THR A 153 -0.85 26.55 -36.67
C THR A 153 -0.29 27.82 -37.30
N PRO A 154 -1.11 28.65 -37.97
CA PRO A 154 -0.61 29.80 -38.73
C PRO A 154 -0.11 30.94 -37.81
N PRO A 155 0.75 31.85 -38.30
CA PRO A 155 1.37 32.90 -37.49
C PRO A 155 0.38 33.86 -36.80
N ASP A 156 -0.78 34.07 -37.37
CA ASP A 156 -1.86 34.93 -36.87
C ASP A 156 -2.87 34.19 -35.96
N HIS A 157 -2.61 32.91 -35.65
CA HIS A 157 -3.47 32.13 -34.77
C HIS A 157 -3.42 32.67 -33.32
N PRO A 158 -4.57 32.84 -32.62
CA PRO A 158 -4.60 33.39 -31.26
C PRO A 158 -3.69 32.67 -30.27
N ALA A 159 -3.60 31.34 -30.34
CA ALA A 159 -2.73 30.56 -29.47
C ALA A 159 -1.24 30.95 -29.55
N ARG A 160 -0.78 31.60 -30.64
CA ARG A 160 0.58 32.11 -30.79
C ARG A 160 0.78 33.50 -30.18
N ASP A 161 -0.28 34.19 -29.75
CA ASP A 161 -0.18 35.53 -29.20
C ASP A 161 0.68 35.55 -27.92
N MET A 162 1.43 36.63 -27.72
CA MET A 162 2.24 36.86 -26.51
C MET A 162 1.40 36.99 -25.23
N GLN A 163 0.09 37.22 -25.37
CA GLN A 163 -0.87 37.22 -24.26
C GLN A 163 -1.18 35.81 -23.76
N ASP A 164 -1.05 34.78 -24.61
CA ASP A 164 -1.41 33.39 -24.28
C ASP A 164 -0.18 32.49 -24.08
N THR A 165 0.94 32.80 -24.76
CA THR A 165 2.16 31.99 -24.74
C THR A 165 3.34 32.68 -24.05
N PHE A 166 4.09 31.93 -23.24
CA PHE A 166 5.32 32.40 -22.61
C PHE A 166 6.51 32.34 -23.57
N TYR A 167 6.79 33.44 -24.26
CA TYR A 167 8.00 33.60 -25.06
C TYR A 167 9.22 33.93 -24.18
N LEU A 168 10.36 33.35 -24.55
CA LEU A 168 11.64 33.48 -23.88
C LEU A 168 12.64 34.27 -24.76
N PRO A 169 13.73 34.79 -24.19
CA PRO A 169 14.81 35.39 -24.98
C PRO A 169 15.35 34.42 -26.04
N GLY A 170 15.70 34.94 -27.21
CA GLY A 170 16.26 34.14 -28.31
C GLY A 170 15.22 33.44 -29.20
N GLY A 171 13.93 33.74 -29.06
CA GLY A 171 12.86 33.21 -29.91
C GLY A 171 12.33 31.83 -29.48
N ASN A 172 12.81 31.31 -28.35
CA ASN A 172 12.24 30.12 -27.71
C ASN A 172 10.96 30.45 -26.95
N LEU A 173 10.21 29.44 -26.55
CA LEU A 173 9.00 29.56 -25.72
C LEU A 173 8.89 28.39 -24.74
N LEU A 174 8.05 28.50 -23.72
CA LEU A 174 7.60 27.34 -22.94
C LEU A 174 6.42 26.69 -23.66
N ARG A 175 6.48 25.38 -23.87
CA ARG A 175 5.49 24.66 -24.68
C ARG A 175 4.07 24.80 -24.10
N THR A 176 3.10 25.02 -24.98
CA THR A 176 1.67 25.19 -24.61
C THR A 176 0.91 23.87 -24.63
N GLN A 177 1.55 22.85 -25.20
CA GLN A 177 1.06 21.51 -25.45
C GLN A 177 2.25 20.55 -25.57
N THR A 178 1.99 19.26 -25.36
CA THR A 178 2.97 18.18 -25.56
C THR A 178 3.01 17.68 -27.01
N SER A 179 2.23 18.27 -27.91
CA SER A 179 2.20 17.94 -29.35
C SER A 179 3.55 18.13 -30.04
N SER A 180 4.43 18.99 -29.51
CA SER A 180 5.81 19.12 -30.00
C SER A 180 6.60 17.80 -29.91
N VAL A 181 6.33 16.98 -28.89
CA VAL A 181 6.91 15.63 -28.76
C VAL A 181 6.48 14.75 -29.93
N GLN A 182 5.21 14.87 -30.36
CA GLN A 182 4.66 14.09 -31.46
C GLN A 182 5.37 14.37 -32.78
N ILE A 183 5.58 15.65 -33.11
CA ILE A 183 6.32 16.07 -34.31
C ILE A 183 7.75 15.50 -34.28
N ARG A 184 8.48 15.73 -33.19
CA ARG A 184 9.86 15.23 -33.03
C ARG A 184 9.92 13.70 -33.14
N TYR A 185 8.93 13.01 -32.60
CA TYR A 185 8.88 11.56 -32.66
C TYR A 185 8.67 11.08 -34.10
N MET A 186 7.75 11.69 -34.86
CA MET A 186 7.50 11.37 -36.27
C MET A 186 8.69 11.69 -37.17
N GLU A 187 9.49 12.72 -36.88
CA GLU A 187 10.72 13.01 -37.63
C GLU A 187 11.80 11.93 -37.43
N GLN A 188 11.79 11.23 -36.28
CA GLN A 188 12.83 10.26 -35.90
C GLN A 188 12.41 8.80 -36.10
N HIS A 189 11.11 8.54 -36.27
CA HIS A 189 10.55 7.19 -36.35
C HIS A 189 9.60 7.08 -37.54
N LYS A 190 9.57 5.89 -38.16
CA LYS A 190 8.61 5.58 -39.23
C LYS A 190 7.40 4.86 -38.65
N PRO A 191 6.19 5.00 -39.25
CA PRO A 191 5.03 4.19 -38.90
C PRO A 191 5.32 2.68 -38.95
N PRO A 192 4.66 1.87 -38.10
CA PRO A 192 3.59 2.24 -37.17
C PRO A 192 4.10 2.99 -35.92
N ILE A 193 3.40 4.07 -35.55
CA ILE A 193 3.70 4.88 -34.36
C ILE A 193 2.49 4.83 -33.43
N ARG A 194 2.71 4.49 -32.16
CA ARG A 194 1.72 4.62 -31.08
C ARG A 194 2.43 5.15 -29.85
N ILE A 195 2.25 6.43 -29.55
CA ILE A 195 2.93 7.08 -28.42
C ILE A 195 1.96 7.81 -27.51
N VAL A 196 2.33 7.89 -26.24
CA VAL A 196 1.69 8.73 -25.23
C VAL A 196 2.74 9.64 -24.62
N SER A 197 2.46 10.94 -24.56
CA SER A 197 3.41 11.99 -24.19
C SER A 197 2.87 12.76 -22.99
N PRO A 198 3.20 12.35 -21.76
CA PRO A 198 2.88 13.12 -20.56
C PRO A 198 3.85 14.29 -20.42
N GLY A 199 3.38 15.42 -19.90
CA GLY A 199 4.29 16.50 -19.57
C GLY A 199 3.64 17.77 -19.07
N ARG A 200 4.47 18.62 -18.45
CA ARG A 200 4.09 19.98 -18.09
C ARG A 200 3.94 20.85 -19.32
N VAL A 201 2.94 21.71 -19.29
CA VAL A 201 2.64 22.71 -20.31
C VAL A 201 2.35 24.04 -19.63
N TYR A 202 2.51 25.12 -20.38
CA TYR A 202 2.54 26.47 -19.87
C TYR A 202 1.63 27.35 -20.70
N ARG A 203 0.72 28.06 -20.04
CA ARG A 203 -0.17 29.04 -20.66
C ARG A 203 -0.27 30.25 -19.78
N ARG A 204 -0.35 31.43 -20.39
CA ARG A 204 -0.42 32.70 -19.67
C ARG A 204 -1.87 33.00 -19.25
N ASP A 205 -2.49 32.03 -18.60
CA ASP A 205 -3.84 32.14 -18.08
C ASP A 205 -3.86 32.90 -16.76
N THR A 206 -4.97 33.61 -16.51
CA THR A 206 -5.22 34.20 -15.19
C THR A 206 -5.49 33.08 -14.19
N VAL A 207 -4.65 32.97 -13.17
CA VAL A 207 -4.78 31.89 -12.17
C VAL A 207 -6.07 32.05 -11.38
N ASP A 208 -6.94 31.05 -11.46
CA ASP A 208 -8.22 30.98 -10.75
C ASP A 208 -8.47 29.55 -10.23
N ALA A 209 -9.72 29.20 -9.89
CA ALA A 209 -10.06 27.87 -9.36
C ALA A 209 -9.97 26.74 -10.41
N THR A 210 -9.89 27.07 -11.69
CA THR A 210 -9.89 26.16 -12.84
C THR A 210 -8.68 26.30 -13.75
N HIS A 211 -7.97 27.43 -13.69
CA HIS A 211 -6.81 27.74 -14.52
C HIS A 211 -5.54 27.92 -13.67
N ALA A 212 -4.44 27.37 -14.17
CA ALA A 212 -3.10 27.54 -13.61
C ALA A 212 -2.10 27.81 -14.74
N ALA A 213 -1.10 28.65 -14.48
CA ALA A 213 -0.09 28.98 -15.50
C ALA A 213 0.79 27.79 -15.90
N VAL A 214 0.88 26.79 -15.02
CA VAL A 214 1.51 25.49 -15.25
C VAL A 214 0.47 24.43 -14.98
N PHE A 215 0.35 23.48 -15.89
CA PHE A 215 -0.49 22.29 -15.73
C PHE A 215 0.11 21.12 -16.51
N HIS A 216 -0.47 19.93 -16.41
CA HIS A 216 0.03 18.75 -17.09
C HIS A 216 -0.97 18.31 -18.16
N GLN A 217 -0.43 17.99 -19.33
CA GLN A 217 -1.18 17.32 -20.39
C GLN A 217 -0.61 15.94 -20.63
N ILE A 218 -1.50 15.06 -21.07
CA ILE A 218 -1.13 13.80 -21.68
C ILE A 218 -1.74 13.83 -23.07
N GLU A 219 -0.89 13.69 -24.07
CA GLU A 219 -1.33 13.55 -25.44
C GLU A 219 -0.94 12.20 -26.02
N LEU A 220 -1.80 11.65 -26.86
CA LEU A 220 -1.58 10.42 -27.58
C LEU A 220 -1.54 10.68 -29.08
N LEU A 221 -0.74 9.89 -29.77
CA LEU A 221 -0.64 9.86 -31.23
C LEU A 221 -0.61 8.40 -31.68
N ALA A 222 -1.46 8.07 -32.66
CA ALA A 222 -1.39 6.82 -33.39
C ALA A 222 -1.34 7.10 -34.89
N ILE A 223 -0.30 6.63 -35.59
CA ILE A 223 -0.13 6.69 -37.04
C ILE A 223 0.13 5.28 -37.57
N ASP A 224 -0.68 4.81 -38.50
CA ASP A 224 -0.55 3.51 -39.15
C ASP A 224 -1.26 3.53 -40.51
N GLU A 225 -1.18 2.45 -41.28
CA GLU A 225 -1.99 2.30 -42.50
C GLU A 225 -3.45 2.01 -42.12
N GLY A 226 -4.39 2.85 -42.56
CA GLY A 226 -5.83 2.58 -42.45
C GLY A 226 -6.50 2.89 -41.10
N LEU A 227 -5.88 3.69 -40.23
CA LEU A 227 -6.53 4.19 -39.02
C LEU A 227 -7.70 5.13 -39.35
N THR A 228 -8.82 4.95 -38.66
CA THR A 228 -10.07 5.66 -38.88
C THR A 228 -10.53 6.44 -37.64
N PHE A 229 -11.51 7.32 -37.81
CA PHE A 229 -12.14 8.02 -36.67
C PHE A 229 -12.85 7.05 -35.71
N THR A 230 -13.28 5.89 -36.21
CA THR A 230 -13.87 4.82 -35.39
C THR A 230 -12.85 4.24 -34.40
N ASP A 231 -11.59 4.09 -34.82
CA ASP A 231 -10.50 3.62 -33.96
C ASP A 231 -10.17 4.63 -32.85
N LEU A 232 -10.19 5.92 -33.20
CA LEU A 232 -10.09 7.01 -32.22
C LEU A 232 -11.22 6.93 -31.19
N LYS A 233 -12.48 6.83 -31.64
CA LYS A 233 -13.63 6.73 -30.73
C LYS A 233 -13.55 5.51 -29.81
N GLY A 234 -13.13 4.36 -30.35
CA GLY A 234 -12.92 3.14 -29.58
C GLY A 234 -11.85 3.30 -28.51
N THR A 235 -10.69 3.86 -28.89
CA THR A 235 -9.56 4.12 -27.99
C THR A 235 -9.96 5.04 -26.85
N ILE A 236 -10.61 6.18 -27.15
CA ILE A 236 -11.05 7.14 -26.15
C ILE A 236 -12.13 6.56 -25.24
N LYS A 237 -13.11 5.83 -25.79
CA LYS A 237 -14.15 5.18 -24.99
C LYS A 237 -13.53 4.20 -23.98
N GLU A 238 -12.59 3.38 -24.44
CA GLU A 238 -11.93 2.39 -23.60
C GLU A 238 -11.06 3.05 -22.52
N PHE A 239 -10.29 4.08 -22.89
CA PHE A 239 -9.52 4.88 -21.94
C PHE A 239 -10.39 5.48 -20.84
N LEU A 240 -11.48 6.16 -21.20
CA LEU A 240 -12.39 6.77 -20.22
C LEU A 240 -13.06 5.71 -19.33
N ARG A 241 -13.48 4.57 -19.89
CA ARG A 241 -14.04 3.45 -19.13
C ARG A 241 -13.06 2.94 -18.07
N GLN A 242 -11.79 2.75 -18.42
CA GLN A 242 -10.77 2.28 -17.48
C GLN A 242 -10.34 3.35 -16.47
N MET A 243 -10.30 4.63 -16.86
CA MET A 243 -9.97 5.74 -15.96
C MET A 243 -11.05 5.97 -14.90
N PHE A 244 -12.32 5.88 -15.25
CA PHE A 244 -13.43 6.12 -14.32
C PHE A 244 -13.98 4.84 -13.67
N GLY A 245 -13.62 3.66 -14.18
CA GLY A 245 -14.03 2.36 -13.63
C GLY A 245 -15.50 1.99 -13.91
N GLN A 246 -16.19 2.74 -14.76
CA GLN A 246 -17.59 2.54 -15.11
C GLN A 246 -17.85 3.00 -16.56
N ASP A 247 -18.87 2.42 -17.20
CA ASP A 247 -19.30 2.84 -18.54
C ASP A 247 -20.16 4.10 -18.42
N LEU A 248 -19.56 5.24 -18.70
CA LEU A 248 -20.20 6.56 -18.59
C LEU A 248 -20.69 7.04 -19.95
N PRO A 249 -21.83 7.76 -19.99
CA PRO A 249 -22.25 8.44 -21.20
C PRO A 249 -21.17 9.44 -21.66
N ILE A 250 -20.70 9.26 -22.89
CA ILE A 250 -19.78 10.18 -23.57
C ILE A 250 -20.45 10.73 -24.83
N ARG A 251 -20.12 11.97 -25.20
CA ARG A 251 -20.51 12.55 -26.48
C ARG A 251 -19.33 13.20 -27.16
N PHE A 252 -19.26 13.06 -28.48
CA PHE A 252 -18.29 13.72 -29.33
C PHE A 252 -18.99 14.91 -29.99
N ARG A 253 -18.45 16.11 -29.80
CA ARG A 253 -18.92 17.33 -30.46
C ARG A 253 -17.86 17.78 -31.46
N THR A 254 -18.29 18.25 -32.62
CA THR A 254 -17.37 18.86 -33.59
C THR A 254 -16.67 20.05 -32.96
N SER A 255 -15.35 20.13 -33.14
CA SER A 255 -14.53 21.26 -32.73
C SER A 255 -13.51 21.57 -33.83
N TYR A 256 -12.53 22.42 -33.56
CA TYR A 256 -11.48 22.78 -34.51
C TYR A 256 -10.12 22.82 -33.81
N PHE A 257 -9.16 22.08 -34.35
CA PHE A 257 -7.75 22.20 -34.03
C PHE A 257 -6.95 22.24 -35.34
N PRO A 258 -6.00 23.17 -35.53
CA PRO A 258 -5.28 23.32 -36.80
C PRO A 258 -4.55 22.05 -37.28
N PHE A 259 -4.18 21.17 -36.35
CA PHE A 259 -3.43 19.93 -36.59
C PHE A 259 -4.31 18.68 -36.73
N THR A 260 -5.65 18.81 -36.67
CA THR A 260 -6.56 17.67 -36.90
C THR A 260 -7.78 18.02 -37.76
N GLU A 261 -8.15 17.11 -38.66
CA GLU A 261 -9.38 17.20 -39.46
C GLU A 261 -9.88 15.80 -39.87
N PRO A 262 -11.08 15.36 -39.45
CA PRO A 262 -12.04 16.06 -38.58
C PRO A 262 -11.58 16.14 -37.12
N SER A 263 -11.95 17.25 -36.48
CA SER A 263 -11.70 17.55 -35.07
C SER A 263 -12.95 17.37 -34.18
N ALA A 264 -12.75 16.93 -32.94
CA ALA A 264 -13.81 16.76 -31.95
C ALA A 264 -13.36 17.03 -30.50
N GLU A 265 -14.27 17.52 -29.68
CA GLU A 265 -14.19 17.52 -28.23
C GLU A 265 -15.03 16.38 -27.66
N VAL A 266 -14.59 15.80 -26.53
CA VAL A 266 -15.35 14.78 -25.83
C VAL A 266 -15.78 15.29 -24.46
N ASP A 267 -17.09 15.22 -24.25
CA ASP A 267 -17.68 15.47 -22.93
C ASP A 267 -18.08 14.15 -22.28
N LEU A 268 -17.82 14.04 -20.99
CA LEU A 268 -18.21 12.95 -20.10
C LEU A 268 -19.37 13.41 -19.21
N GLN A 269 -20.41 12.59 -19.06
CA GLN A 269 -21.45 12.87 -18.06
C GLN A 269 -21.01 12.39 -16.68
N TRP A 270 -20.88 13.31 -15.73
CA TRP A 270 -20.53 13.03 -14.34
C TRP A 270 -21.50 13.75 -13.40
N ASN A 271 -22.10 13.02 -12.46
CA ASN A 271 -23.10 13.55 -11.51
C ASN A 271 -24.21 14.39 -12.18
N GLY A 272 -24.69 13.93 -13.34
CA GLY A 272 -25.76 14.58 -14.11
C GLY A 272 -25.33 15.82 -14.91
N LYS A 273 -24.04 16.18 -14.92
CA LYS A 273 -23.50 17.31 -15.70
C LYS A 273 -22.56 16.81 -16.79
N TRP A 274 -22.59 17.47 -17.94
CA TRP A 274 -21.60 17.24 -19.01
C TRP A 274 -20.34 18.04 -18.72
N LEU A 275 -19.20 17.36 -18.70
CA LEU A 275 -17.89 17.95 -18.47
C LEU A 275 -17.02 17.66 -19.69
N GLU A 276 -16.49 18.71 -20.32
CA GLU A 276 -15.43 18.54 -21.31
C GLU A 276 -14.20 17.94 -20.62
N VAL A 277 -13.63 16.90 -21.23
CA VAL A 277 -12.49 16.15 -20.65
C VAL A 277 -11.31 16.02 -21.61
N LEU A 278 -11.51 16.05 -22.93
CA LEU A 278 -10.42 15.92 -23.91
C LEU A 278 -10.78 16.51 -25.28
N GLY A 279 -9.75 16.93 -26.02
CA GLY A 279 -9.81 17.23 -27.44
C GLY A 279 -9.15 16.11 -28.26
N CYS A 280 -9.65 15.84 -29.46
CA CYS A 280 -9.13 14.79 -30.33
C CYS A 280 -9.46 15.02 -31.80
N GLY A 281 -8.82 14.29 -32.70
CA GLY A 281 -9.17 14.29 -34.11
C GLY A 281 -8.26 13.40 -34.96
N MET A 282 -8.59 13.29 -36.25
CA MET A 282 -7.69 12.67 -37.23
C MET A 282 -6.57 13.64 -37.55
N VAL A 283 -5.32 13.20 -37.60
CA VAL A 283 -4.16 14.08 -37.87
C VAL A 283 -4.31 14.71 -39.26
N ASP A 284 -4.14 16.03 -39.33
CA ASP A 284 -4.28 16.77 -40.58
C ASP A 284 -3.21 16.33 -41.60
N PRO A 285 -3.57 16.13 -42.89
CA PRO A 285 -2.62 15.73 -43.93
C PRO A 285 -1.39 16.65 -44.06
N ASN A 286 -1.50 17.95 -43.77
CA ASN A 286 -0.37 18.88 -43.82
C ASN A 286 0.64 18.61 -42.71
N VAL A 287 0.20 18.19 -41.53
CA VAL A 287 1.08 17.79 -40.43
C VAL A 287 1.89 16.55 -40.84
N LEU A 288 1.22 15.54 -41.42
CA LEU A 288 1.89 14.33 -41.92
C LEU A 288 2.92 14.65 -43.01
N LYS A 289 2.54 15.47 -44.01
CA LYS A 289 3.46 15.93 -45.06
C LYS A 289 4.66 16.69 -44.48
N GLY A 290 4.42 17.53 -43.47
CA GLY A 290 5.45 18.34 -42.81
C GLY A 290 6.57 17.51 -42.18
N VAL A 291 6.25 16.30 -41.70
CA VAL A 291 7.23 15.34 -41.15
C VAL A 291 7.66 14.26 -42.14
N GLY A 292 7.32 14.41 -43.42
CA GLY A 292 7.74 13.50 -44.49
C GLY A 292 6.95 12.19 -44.59
N LEU A 293 5.74 12.13 -44.03
CA LEU A 293 4.81 11.01 -44.16
C LEU A 293 3.78 11.28 -45.27
N ASP A 294 3.53 10.27 -46.11
CA ASP A 294 2.55 10.33 -47.19
C ASP A 294 1.13 10.11 -46.64
N PRO A 295 0.23 11.12 -46.66
CA PRO A 295 -1.12 10.99 -46.12
C PRO A 295 -2.06 10.13 -46.98
N GLU A 296 -1.68 9.81 -48.23
CA GLU A 296 -2.44 8.84 -49.03
C GLU A 296 -2.15 7.39 -48.58
N LYS A 297 -1.02 7.18 -47.89
CA LYS A 297 -0.60 5.88 -47.37
C LYS A 297 -0.90 5.73 -45.88
N TYR A 298 -0.55 6.75 -45.09
CA TYR A 298 -0.66 6.72 -43.64
C TYR A 298 -1.77 7.64 -43.16
N THR A 299 -2.57 7.15 -42.22
CA THR A 299 -3.54 7.95 -41.50
C THR A 299 -3.28 7.82 -40.01
N GLY A 300 -3.92 8.68 -39.21
CA GLY A 300 -3.76 8.59 -37.78
C GLY A 300 -4.66 9.52 -37.03
N PHE A 301 -4.66 9.37 -35.72
CA PHE A 301 -5.41 10.21 -34.80
C PHE A 301 -4.53 10.65 -33.63
N ALA A 302 -4.90 11.79 -33.08
CA ALA A 302 -4.31 12.30 -31.86
C ALA A 302 -5.42 12.72 -30.89
N ALA A 303 -5.10 12.71 -29.59
CA ALA A 303 -5.95 13.26 -28.56
C ALA A 303 -5.12 13.82 -27.40
N GLY A 304 -5.69 14.78 -26.69
CA GLY A 304 -5.04 15.44 -25.56
C GLY A 304 -6.03 15.73 -24.43
N PHE A 305 -5.57 15.56 -23.20
CA PHE A 305 -6.36 15.89 -22.01
C PHE A 305 -5.49 16.48 -20.89
N GLY A 306 -6.11 17.34 -20.08
CA GLY A 306 -5.48 17.90 -18.89
C GLY A 306 -5.56 16.94 -17.71
N VAL A 307 -4.43 16.66 -17.07
CA VAL A 307 -4.33 15.75 -15.91
C VAL A 307 -5.09 16.33 -14.72
N GLU A 308 -4.96 17.64 -14.49
CA GLU A 308 -5.61 18.33 -13.38
C GLU A 308 -7.12 18.18 -13.46
N ARG A 309 -7.69 18.30 -14.66
CA ARG A 309 -9.13 18.12 -14.87
C ARG A 309 -9.58 16.72 -14.44
N PHE A 310 -8.83 15.69 -14.83
CA PHE A 310 -9.11 14.31 -14.43
C PHE A 310 -8.96 14.12 -12.92
N ALA A 311 -7.88 14.64 -12.32
CA ALA A 311 -7.66 14.55 -10.88
C ALA A 311 -8.78 15.25 -10.09
N MET A 312 -9.21 16.43 -10.53
CA MET A 312 -10.30 17.16 -9.90
C MET A 312 -11.63 16.41 -9.96
N VAL A 313 -11.94 15.76 -11.08
CA VAL A 313 -13.18 14.97 -11.21
C VAL A 313 -13.10 13.68 -10.40
N LEU A 314 -12.00 12.93 -10.51
CA LEU A 314 -11.82 11.63 -9.85
C LEU A 314 -11.76 11.74 -8.33
N HIS A 315 -11.22 12.84 -7.82
CA HIS A 315 -11.02 13.06 -6.39
C HIS A 315 -11.87 14.18 -5.81
N GLU A 316 -12.83 14.71 -6.56
CA GLU A 316 -13.73 15.79 -6.13
C GLU A 316 -13.00 17.03 -5.60
N ILE A 317 -11.87 17.39 -6.22
CA ILE A 317 -11.11 18.58 -5.87
C ILE A 317 -11.82 19.80 -6.48
N ASP A 318 -12.16 20.76 -5.63
CA ASP A 318 -12.90 21.98 -5.95
C ASP A 318 -12.05 23.06 -6.62
N ASP A 319 -10.74 23.08 -6.36
CA ASP A 319 -9.83 24.15 -6.76
C ASP A 319 -8.46 23.63 -7.20
N ILE A 320 -8.10 23.88 -8.45
CA ILE A 320 -6.82 23.46 -9.06
C ILE A 320 -5.60 23.97 -8.27
N ARG A 321 -5.71 25.12 -7.59
CA ARG A 321 -4.58 25.70 -6.86
C ARG A 321 -4.15 24.82 -5.68
N ARG A 322 -5.03 23.96 -5.17
CA ARG A 322 -4.70 23.03 -4.08
C ARG A 322 -3.62 22.02 -4.46
N VAL A 323 -3.58 21.59 -5.72
CA VAL A 323 -2.54 20.65 -6.20
C VAL A 323 -1.17 21.31 -6.35
N TYR A 324 -1.10 22.64 -6.29
CA TYR A 324 0.17 23.40 -6.35
C TYR A 324 0.60 24.01 -5.02
N ALA A 325 -0.33 24.16 -4.07
CA ALA A 325 -0.08 24.79 -2.77
C ALA A 325 0.83 23.97 -1.84
N SER A 326 1.08 22.69 -2.14
CA SER A 326 1.89 21.79 -1.32
C SER A 326 1.41 21.65 0.14
N ASP A 327 0.11 21.76 0.38
CA ASP A 327 -0.49 21.58 1.72
C ASP A 327 -0.47 20.10 2.12
N LEU A 328 0.28 19.77 3.17
CA LEU A 328 0.39 18.39 3.67
C LEU A 328 -0.95 17.79 4.12
N ARG A 329 -1.91 18.60 4.58
CA ARG A 329 -3.25 18.13 4.98
C ARG A 329 -4.07 17.70 3.75
N PHE A 330 -3.86 18.38 2.63
CA PHE A 330 -4.45 18.00 1.35
C PHE A 330 -3.77 16.74 0.82
N LEU A 331 -2.44 16.73 0.71
CA LEU A 331 -1.68 15.62 0.14
C LEU A 331 -1.84 14.28 0.90
N ARG A 332 -2.12 14.32 2.21
CA ARG A 332 -2.34 13.12 3.03
C ARG A 332 -3.65 12.38 2.73
N GLN A 333 -4.58 12.99 1.98
CA GLN A 333 -5.88 12.39 1.66
C GLN A 333 -5.79 11.35 0.53
N PHE A 334 -4.69 11.32 -0.22
CA PHE A 334 -4.48 10.48 -1.40
C PHE A 334 -3.67 9.23 -1.07
#